data_AF-A0A938M660-F1
#
_entry.id   AF-A0A938M660-F1
#
_cell.length_a   1.000
_cell.length_b   1.000
_cell.length_c   1.000
_cell.angle_alpha   90.00
_cell.angle_beta   90.00
_cell.angle_gamma   90.00
#
_symmetry.space_group_name_H-M   'P 1'
#
loop_
_entity.id
_entity.type
_entity.pdbx_description
1 polymer ?
#
loop_
_entity_poly.entity_id
_entity_poly.type
_entity_poly.pdbx_seq_one_letter_code
_entity_poly.pdbx_strand_id
1 'polypeptide(L)'
;MNRREFLTTLLAGAALGERAWAQAAERSPTERVPLGQTGLKASRVGLGTGMRGWMRQSNHTRMGKEAFTALVRHAYDRGINLFDTADLYGTHGFLRDALKGIPRDQVVIQTKIWWQPKGLPEQVTDAKQAVERFRQELGTDYL
;
A
#
# COMPACT_ATOMS: atom_id res chain seq x y z
N MET A 1 18.73 49.28 0.51
CA MET A 1 17.63 48.69 1.30
C MET A 1 17.45 49.49 2.57
N ASN A 2 16.30 50.17 2.72
CA ASN A 2 15.99 50.98 3.90
C ASN A 2 15.16 50.20 4.93
N ARG A 3 15.02 50.71 6.17
CA ARG A 3 14.31 50.01 7.27
C ARG A 3 12.86 49.67 6.93
N ARG A 4 12.17 50.49 6.12
CA ARG A 4 10.78 50.24 5.71
C ARG A 4 10.68 49.09 4.71
N GLU A 5 11.61 49.02 3.76
CA GLU A 5 11.72 47.92 2.79
C GLU A 5 12.01 46.59 3.49
N PHE A 6 12.90 46.60 4.49
CA PHE A 6 13.24 45.40 5.27
C PHE A 6 12.05 44.87 6.07
N LEU A 7 11.31 45.74 6.78
CA LEU A 7 10.12 45.35 7.53
C LEU A 7 8.99 44.84 6.62
N THR A 8 8.80 45.49 5.46
CA THR A 8 7.79 45.06 4.47
C THR A 8 8.14 43.68 3.91
N THR A 9 9.42 43.43 3.63
CA THR A 9 9.90 42.14 3.14
C THR A 9 9.75 41.03 4.18
N LEU A 10 10.03 41.33 5.46
CA LEU A 10 9.81 40.39 6.57
C LEU A 10 8.34 40.05 6.76
N LEU A 11 7.44 41.03 6.72
CA LEU A 11 6.00 40.81 6.86
C LEU A 11 5.43 40.00 5.69
N ALA A 12 5.86 40.29 4.46
CA ALA A 12 5.49 39.51 3.29
C ALA A 12 6.02 38.06 3.40
N GLY A 13 7.26 37.88 3.86
CA GLY A 13 7.86 36.57 4.09
C GLY A 13 7.14 35.76 5.18
N ALA A 14 6.74 36.41 6.28
CA ALA A 14 5.98 35.79 7.36
C ALA A 14 4.57 35.38 6.91
N ALA A 15 3.86 36.24 6.17
CA ALA A 15 2.53 35.93 5.64
C ALA A 15 2.57 34.81 4.58
N LEU A 16 3.63 34.76 3.75
CA LEU A 16 3.87 33.65 2.81
C LEU A 16 4.23 32.36 3.54
N GLY A 17 5.02 32.45 4.62
CA GLY A 17 5.33 31.34 5.51
C GLY A 17 4.07 30.77 6.15
N GLU A 18 3.26 31.59 6.83
CA GLU A 18 2.01 31.14 7.44
C GLU A 18 1.05 30.52 6.42
N ARG A 19 0.94 31.09 5.21
CA ARG A 19 0.14 30.49 4.14
C ARG A 19 0.69 29.16 3.65
N ALA A 20 2.00 29.01 3.47
CA ALA A 20 2.60 27.74 3.05
C ALA A 20 2.43 26.62 4.09
N TRP A 21 2.46 26.97 5.38
CA TRP A 21 2.22 26.02 6.48
C TRP A 21 0.73 25.74 6.68
N ALA A 22 -0.15 26.73 6.51
CA ALA A 22 -1.60 26.55 6.52
C ALA A 22 -2.14 25.78 5.29
N GLN A 23 -1.42 25.81 4.16
CA GLN A 23 -1.75 25.06 2.94
C GLN A 23 -1.29 23.60 2.99
N ALA A 24 -0.59 23.16 4.05
CA ALA A 24 -0.54 21.75 4.41
C ALA A 24 -1.91 21.32 4.97
N ALA A 25 -2.97 21.50 4.17
CA ALA A 25 -4.30 21.01 4.46
C ALA A 25 -4.21 19.53 4.84
N GLU A 26 -4.92 19.15 5.88
CA GLU A 26 -4.98 17.77 6.36
C GLU A 26 -5.37 16.84 5.21
N ARG A 27 -4.41 16.08 4.69
CA ARG A 27 -4.61 15.20 3.53
C ARG A 27 -5.30 13.94 4.02
N SER A 28 -6.43 13.60 3.41
CA SER A 28 -7.16 12.37 3.77
C SER A 28 -6.28 11.14 3.54
N PRO A 29 -6.14 10.22 4.52
CA PRO A 29 -5.40 8.96 4.35
C PRO A 29 -5.88 8.09 3.18
N THR A 30 -7.13 8.27 2.76
CA THR A 30 -7.79 7.47 1.72
C THR A 30 -7.86 8.20 0.37
N GLU A 31 -7.34 9.42 0.29
CA GLU A 31 -7.19 10.14 -0.98
C GLU A 31 -6.35 9.30 -1.95
N ARG A 32 -6.89 9.05 -3.15
CA ARG A 32 -6.16 8.33 -4.20
C ARG A 32 -5.19 9.29 -4.89
N VAL A 33 -3.91 9.02 -4.75
CA VAL A 33 -2.82 9.81 -5.32
C VAL A 33 -2.02 9.02 -6.35
N PRO A 34 -1.41 9.69 -7.34
CA PRO A 34 -0.51 9.03 -8.28
C PRO A 34 0.67 8.37 -7.56
N LEU A 35 0.98 7.13 -7.92
CA LEU A 35 2.17 6.43 -7.42
C LEU A 35 3.35 6.68 -8.38
N GLY A 36 4.06 7.79 -8.17
CA GLY A 36 5.16 8.20 -9.04
C GLY A 36 4.71 8.35 -10.50
N GLN A 37 5.48 7.76 -11.43
CA GLN A 37 5.19 7.79 -12.87
C GLN A 37 4.60 6.46 -13.39
N THR A 38 4.08 5.62 -12.49
CA THR A 38 3.59 4.27 -12.84
C THR A 38 2.24 4.26 -13.56
N GLY A 39 1.51 5.39 -13.56
CA GLY A 39 0.11 5.46 -14.01
C GLY A 39 -0.90 4.93 -13.00
N LEU A 40 -0.47 4.33 -11.88
CA LEU A 40 -1.34 3.84 -10.82
C LEU A 40 -1.81 4.98 -9.90
N LYS A 41 -3.03 4.85 -9.39
CA LYS A 41 -3.58 5.71 -8.33
C LYS A 41 -3.88 4.88 -7.08
N ALA A 42 -3.12 5.14 -6.01
CA ALA A 42 -3.21 4.42 -4.75
C ALA A 42 -3.65 5.36 -3.62
N SER A 43 -4.38 4.85 -2.63
CA SER A 43 -4.68 5.56 -1.39
C SER A 43 -3.37 5.92 -0.69
N ARG A 44 -3.31 7.10 -0.07
CA ARG A 44 -2.09 7.57 0.64
C ARG A 44 -1.60 6.56 1.68
N VAL A 45 -2.53 5.87 2.34
CA VAL A 45 -2.25 4.74 3.23
C VAL A 45 -2.69 3.44 2.55
N GLY A 46 -1.88 2.40 2.70
CA GLY A 46 -2.20 1.04 2.29
C GLY A 46 -2.38 0.09 3.48
N LEU A 47 -3.09 -1.02 3.26
CA LEU A 47 -3.24 -2.09 4.24
C LEU A 47 -2.14 -3.13 4.06
N GLY A 48 -1.22 -3.21 5.03
CA GLY A 48 -0.18 -4.25 5.08
C GLY A 48 -0.65 -5.53 5.75
N THR A 49 -0.35 -6.68 5.14
CA THR A 49 -0.76 -8.01 5.65
C THR A 49 0.41 -8.80 6.28
N GLY A 50 1.58 -8.18 6.44
CA GLY A 50 2.84 -8.84 6.80
C GLY A 50 3.27 -8.79 8.28
N MET A 51 2.40 -8.40 9.22
CA MET A 51 2.77 -8.31 10.65
C MET A 51 3.34 -9.65 11.16
N ARG A 52 4.61 -9.67 11.58
CA ARG A 52 5.39 -10.88 11.90
C ARG A 52 5.31 -11.96 10.82
N GLY A 53 5.46 -11.55 9.56
CA GLY A 53 5.38 -12.41 8.37
C GLY A 53 6.67 -13.17 8.09
N TRP A 54 6.61 -14.51 8.06
CA TRP A 54 7.72 -15.41 7.75
C TRP A 54 7.21 -16.80 7.38
N MET A 55 7.92 -17.57 6.54
CA MET A 55 7.57 -18.97 6.23
C MET A 55 6.09 -19.18 5.84
N ARG A 56 5.57 -18.31 4.97
CA ARG A 56 4.18 -18.34 4.47
C ARG A 56 3.11 -18.21 5.56
N GLN A 57 3.40 -17.43 6.59
CA GLN A 57 2.44 -17.09 7.62
C GLN A 57 2.71 -15.70 8.17
N SER A 58 1.67 -15.04 8.68
CA SER A 58 1.77 -13.78 9.41
C SER A 58 0.75 -13.77 10.56
N ASN A 59 0.69 -12.72 11.36
CA ASN A 59 -0.43 -12.55 12.30
C ASN A 59 -1.79 -12.53 11.57
N HIS A 60 -1.83 -12.03 10.33
CA HIS A 60 -3.06 -11.92 9.56
C HIS A 60 -3.53 -13.26 9.00
N THR A 61 -2.64 -14.20 8.67
CA THR A 61 -3.09 -15.57 8.34
C THR A 61 -3.59 -16.28 9.61
N ARG A 62 -2.95 -16.04 10.76
CA ARG A 62 -3.28 -16.66 12.05
C ARG A 62 -4.60 -16.22 12.66
N MET A 63 -5.14 -15.05 12.30
CA MET A 63 -6.50 -14.65 12.73
C MET A 63 -7.62 -15.43 12.00
N GLY A 64 -7.29 -16.19 10.97
CA GLY A 64 -8.28 -16.93 10.17
C GLY A 64 -8.89 -16.11 9.04
N LYS A 65 -9.50 -16.82 8.07
CA LYS A 65 -9.99 -16.23 6.81
C LYS A 65 -11.09 -15.20 7.00
N GLU A 66 -12.02 -15.46 7.93
CA GLU A 66 -13.17 -14.60 8.19
C GLU A 66 -12.72 -13.24 8.74
N ALA A 67 -11.88 -13.25 9.78
CA ALA A 67 -11.32 -12.03 10.36
C ALA A 67 -10.45 -11.26 9.37
N PHE A 68 -9.62 -11.95 8.59
CA PHE A 68 -8.83 -11.33 7.52
C PHE A 68 -9.73 -10.66 6.48
N THR A 69 -10.78 -11.34 6.03
CA THR A 69 -11.72 -10.83 5.04
C THR A 69 -12.44 -9.60 5.56
N ALA A 70 -12.93 -9.64 6.81
CA ALA A 70 -13.56 -8.51 7.46
C ALA A 70 -12.63 -7.29 7.55
N LEU A 71 -11.35 -7.50 7.89
CA LEU A 71 -10.34 -6.44 7.95
C LEU A 71 -10.11 -5.78 6.57
N VAL A 72 -9.90 -6.59 5.53
CA VAL A 72 -9.68 -6.09 4.16
C VAL A 72 -10.91 -5.34 3.64
N ARG A 73 -12.11 -5.89 3.87
CA ARG A 73 -13.38 -5.26 3.46
C ARG A 73 -13.60 -3.94 4.18
N HIS A 74 -13.40 -3.91 5.49
CA HIS A 74 -13.48 -2.68 6.25
C HIS A 74 -12.53 -1.59 5.73
N ALA A 75 -11.28 -1.96 5.41
CA ALA A 75 -10.33 -1.02 4.82
C ALA A 75 -10.82 -0.49 3.45
N TYR A 76 -11.30 -1.39 2.59
CA TYR A 76 -11.84 -1.03 1.28
C TYR A 76 -13.05 -0.09 1.38
N ASP A 77 -14.02 -0.41 2.23
CA ASP A 77 -15.23 0.38 2.46
C ASP A 77 -14.91 1.78 3.01
N ARG A 78 -13.75 1.91 3.68
CA ARG A 78 -13.23 3.18 4.19
C ARG A 78 -12.42 3.98 3.16
N GLY A 79 -12.20 3.44 1.96
CA GLY A 79 -11.54 4.10 0.84
C GLY A 79 -10.09 3.70 0.61
N ILE A 80 -9.56 2.72 1.36
CA ILE A 80 -8.23 2.16 1.08
C ILE A 80 -8.31 1.31 -0.18
N ASN A 81 -7.43 1.55 -1.14
CA ASN A 81 -7.34 0.72 -2.35
C ASN A 81 -5.96 0.11 -2.58
N LEU A 82 -4.96 0.46 -1.75
CA LEU A 82 -3.63 -0.16 -1.78
C LEU A 82 -3.56 -1.31 -0.76
N PHE A 83 -3.32 -2.52 -1.25
CA PHE A 83 -3.18 -3.73 -0.43
C PHE A 83 -1.79 -4.33 -0.62
N ASP A 84 -1.07 -4.51 0.48
CA ASP A 84 0.26 -5.09 0.50
C ASP A 84 0.25 -6.54 0.99
N THR A 85 0.92 -7.40 0.23
CA THR A 85 1.11 -8.84 0.49
C THR A 85 2.54 -9.26 0.15
N ALA A 86 2.90 -10.51 0.41
CA ALA A 86 4.15 -11.13 -0.01
C ALA A 86 4.06 -12.66 0.07
N ASP A 87 4.94 -13.35 -0.66
CA ASP A 87 5.11 -14.82 -0.55
C ASP A 87 5.38 -15.24 0.91
N LEU A 88 6.30 -14.54 1.59
CA LEU A 88 6.65 -14.82 2.99
C LEU A 88 5.46 -14.72 3.94
N TYR A 89 4.45 -13.90 3.62
CA TYR A 89 3.31 -13.67 4.51
C TYR A 89 2.27 -14.79 4.38
N GLY A 90 2.23 -15.50 3.25
CA GLY A 90 1.22 -16.52 2.95
C GLY A 90 -0.19 -15.95 2.77
N THR A 91 -0.32 -14.65 2.49
CA THR A 91 -1.61 -13.95 2.48
C THR A 91 -2.24 -13.84 1.08
N HIS A 92 -1.61 -14.32 0.00
CA HIS A 92 -2.15 -14.24 -1.36
C HIS A 92 -3.55 -14.84 -1.49
N GLY A 93 -3.74 -16.09 -1.07
CA GLY A 93 -5.05 -16.75 -1.14
C GLY A 93 -6.10 -16.08 -0.24
N PHE A 94 -5.69 -15.53 0.92
CA PHE A 94 -6.58 -14.79 1.81
C PHE A 94 -7.03 -13.47 1.17
N LEU A 95 -6.11 -12.75 0.53
CA LEU A 95 -6.38 -11.50 -0.16
C LEU A 95 -7.27 -11.71 -1.39
N ARG A 96 -7.03 -12.79 -2.17
CA ARG A 96 -7.93 -13.20 -3.27
C ARG A 96 -9.36 -13.38 -2.77
N ASP A 97 -9.53 -14.20 -1.73
CA ASP A 97 -10.84 -14.52 -1.19
C ASP A 97 -11.53 -13.23 -0.67
N ALA A 98 -10.77 -12.36 0.01
CA ALA A 98 -11.26 -11.10 0.54
C ALA A 98 -11.67 -10.09 -0.54
N LEU A 99 -10.98 -10.04 -1.68
CA LEU A 99 -11.25 -9.11 -2.78
C LEU A 99 -12.32 -9.59 -3.76
N LYS A 100 -12.86 -10.80 -3.60
CA LYS A 100 -13.85 -11.38 -4.53
C LYS A 100 -15.05 -10.47 -4.78
N GLY A 101 -15.31 -10.10 -6.04
CA GLY A 101 -16.41 -9.20 -6.41
C GLY A 101 -16.09 -7.71 -6.31
N ILE A 102 -14.87 -7.34 -5.91
CA ILE A 102 -14.33 -5.99 -6.15
C ILE A 102 -13.69 -5.98 -7.54
N PRO A 103 -14.02 -5.01 -8.42
CA PRO A 103 -13.37 -4.89 -9.73
C PRO A 103 -11.85 -4.76 -9.58
N ARG A 104 -11.09 -5.53 -10.36
CA ARG A 104 -9.63 -5.64 -10.22
C ARG A 104 -8.91 -4.31 -10.47
N ASP A 105 -9.45 -3.46 -11.33
CA ASP A 105 -8.97 -2.11 -11.65
C ASP A 105 -9.22 -1.08 -10.54
N GLN A 106 -10.07 -1.39 -9.56
CA GLN A 106 -10.34 -0.51 -8.41
C GLN A 106 -9.30 -0.63 -7.29
N VAL A 107 -8.44 -1.65 -7.34
CA VAL A 107 -7.46 -1.94 -6.29
C VAL A 107 -6.03 -2.00 -6.85
N VAL A 108 -5.08 -1.58 -6.03
CA VAL A 108 -3.65 -1.72 -6.27
C VAL A 108 -3.14 -2.79 -5.32
N ILE A 109 -2.52 -3.84 -5.88
CA ILE A 109 -1.97 -4.95 -5.10
C ILE A 109 -0.45 -4.89 -5.23
N GLN A 110 0.24 -4.81 -4.10
CA GLN A 110 1.70 -4.91 -4.02
C GLN A 110 2.06 -6.30 -3.50
N THR A 111 2.96 -7.01 -4.20
CA THR A 111 3.57 -8.24 -3.69
C THR A 111 5.09 -8.24 -3.85
N LYS A 112 5.77 -9.22 -3.23
CA LYS A 112 7.22 -9.29 -3.13
C LYS A 112 7.69 -10.73 -3.28
N ILE A 113 8.80 -10.90 -3.99
CA ILE A 113 9.53 -12.17 -4.09
C ILE A 113 10.57 -12.20 -2.98
N TRP A 114 10.72 -13.34 -2.32
CA TRP A 114 11.85 -13.60 -1.44
C TRP A 114 12.86 -14.49 -2.15
N TRP A 115 14.12 -14.07 -2.20
CA TRP A 115 15.19 -14.74 -2.95
C TRP A 115 16.32 -15.28 -2.08
N GLN A 116 16.34 -14.93 -0.79
CA GLN A 116 17.42 -15.36 0.09
C GLN A 116 17.23 -16.82 0.54
N PRO A 117 18.33 -17.56 0.77
CA PRO A 117 18.25 -18.83 1.45
C PRO A 117 17.63 -18.64 2.84
N LYS A 118 16.75 -19.57 3.23
CA LYS A 118 15.95 -19.51 4.46
C LYS A 118 14.85 -18.43 4.38
N GLY A 119 13.61 -18.81 4.71
CA GLY A 119 12.43 -17.92 4.68
C GLY A 119 11.26 -18.52 3.94
N LEU A 120 11.55 -19.27 2.88
CA LEU A 120 10.61 -20.14 2.20
C LEU A 120 11.10 -21.60 2.28
N PRO A 121 10.19 -22.60 2.22
CA PRO A 121 10.56 -24.01 2.14
C PRO A 121 11.43 -24.30 0.91
N GLU A 122 11.17 -23.59 -0.18
CA GLU A 122 11.91 -23.67 -1.44
C GLU A 122 12.71 -22.39 -1.72
N GLN A 123 13.80 -22.53 -2.49
CA GLN A 123 14.52 -21.38 -3.01
C GLN A 123 13.86 -20.89 -4.30
N VAL A 124 13.57 -19.59 -4.37
CA VAL A 124 13.11 -18.96 -5.62
C VAL A 124 14.33 -18.60 -6.47
N THR A 125 14.48 -19.29 -7.60
CA THR A 125 15.57 -19.08 -8.56
C THR A 125 15.13 -18.34 -9.82
N ASP A 126 13.82 -18.28 -10.10
CA ASP A 126 13.24 -17.60 -11.24
C ASP A 126 12.12 -16.65 -10.79
N ALA A 127 12.35 -15.36 -10.99
CA ALA A 127 11.39 -14.32 -10.65
C ALA A 127 10.12 -14.38 -11.50
N LYS A 128 10.20 -14.77 -12.78
CA LYS A 128 9.03 -14.84 -13.67
C LYS A 128 8.09 -15.95 -13.22
N GLN A 129 8.63 -17.12 -12.87
CA GLN A 129 7.84 -18.23 -12.33
C GLN A 129 7.19 -17.85 -11.00
N ALA A 130 7.90 -17.12 -10.13
CA ALA A 130 7.32 -16.62 -8.89
C ALA A 130 6.15 -15.67 -9.13
N VAL A 131 6.28 -14.70 -10.04
CA VAL A 131 5.20 -13.77 -10.39
C VAL A 131 4.00 -14.51 -11.00
N GLU A 132 4.24 -15.50 -11.86
CA GLU A 132 3.16 -16.31 -12.44
C GLU A 132 2.39 -17.08 -11.37
N ARG A 133 3.11 -17.71 -10.43
CA ARG A 133 2.48 -18.34 -9.27
C ARG A 133 1.68 -17.33 -8.44
N PHE A 134 2.21 -16.12 -8.20
CA PHE A 134 1.48 -15.10 -7.43
C PHE A 134 0.20 -14.63 -8.13
N ARG A 135 0.21 -14.48 -9.46
CA ARG A 135 -0.99 -14.20 -10.26
C ARG A 135 -2.06 -15.27 -10.04
N GLN A 136 -1.67 -16.55 -10.06
CA GLN A 136 -2.56 -17.68 -9.82
C GLN A 136 -3.08 -17.71 -8.37
N GLU A 137 -2.20 -17.53 -7.38
CA GLU A 137 -2.57 -17.51 -5.95
C GLU A 137 -3.54 -16.36 -5.63
N LEU A 138 -3.29 -15.17 -6.19
CA LEU A 138 -4.12 -13.97 -6.05
C LEU A 138 -5.37 -13.99 -6.95
N GLY A 139 -5.46 -14.91 -7.91
CA GLY A 139 -6.58 -14.99 -8.86
C GLY A 139 -6.69 -13.76 -9.77
N THR A 140 -5.56 -13.23 -10.23
CA THR A 140 -5.47 -12.02 -11.07
C THR A 140 -4.61 -12.27 -12.31
N ASP A 141 -4.95 -11.61 -13.41
CA ASP A 141 -4.21 -11.65 -14.66
C ASP A 141 -3.04 -10.64 -14.70
N TYR A 142 -2.94 -9.71 -13.77
CA TYR A 142 -1.78 -8.82 -13.63
C TYR A 142 -1.46 -8.44 -12.19
N LEU A 143 -0.20 -8.06 -11.98
CA LEU A 143 0.35 -7.47 -10.77
C LEU A 143 1.14 -6.21 -11.13
#